data_AF-A0A967PY13-F1
#
_entry.id   AF-A0A967PY13-F1
#
_cell.length_a   1.000
_cell.length_b   1.000
_cell.length_c   1.000
_cell.angle_alpha   90.00
_cell.angle_beta   90.00
_cell.angle_gamma   90.00
#
_symmetry.space_group_name_H-M   'P 1'
#
loop_
_entity.id
_entity.type
_entity.pdbx_description
1 polymer ?
#
loop_
_entity_poly.entity_id
_entity_poly.type
_entity_poly.pdbx_seq_one_letter_code
_entity_poly.pdbx_strand_id
1 'polypeptide(L)'
;MNSNLHIYILAAPLLTSFFLGIFGRKKQALIAPLVLGSLALSSAISVVVLNRTLEIGPLSYTVGAWLPPWGIELLVDPLSGLMLLLIAVVALVASFAAIPWVQK
;
A
#
# COMPACT_ATOMS: atom_id res chain seq x y z
N MET A 1 17.55 2.29 13.61
CA MET A 1 16.85 3.30 12.79
C MET A 1 15.50 2.71 12.40
N ASN A 2 14.44 3.04 13.14
CA ASN A 2 13.11 2.44 12.96
C ASN A 2 12.47 3.02 11.69
N SER A 3 12.71 2.37 10.56
CA SER A 3 12.10 2.74 9.30
C SER A 3 10.66 2.21 9.27
N ASN A 4 9.68 3.09 9.45
CA ASN A 4 8.24 2.77 9.39
C ASN A 4 7.75 2.58 7.95
N LEU A 5 8.48 1.76 7.18
CA LEU A 5 8.25 1.57 5.75
C LEU A 5 6.88 0.95 5.46
N HIS A 6 6.40 0.11 6.37
CA HIS A 6 5.13 -0.60 6.22
C HIS A 6 3.91 0.35 6.19
N ILE A 7 4.01 1.56 6.73
CA ILE A 7 2.94 2.58 6.63
C ILE A 7 2.76 3.04 5.19
N TYR A 8 3.84 3.18 4.42
CA TYR A 8 3.77 3.72 3.07
C TYR A 8 3.01 2.79 2.10
N ILE A 9 2.95 1.49 2.41
CA ILE A 9 2.13 0.51 1.69
C ILE A 9 0.65 0.92 1.72
N LEU A 10 0.18 1.45 2.86
CA LEU A 10 -1.19 1.92 3.03
C LEU A 10 -1.36 3.36 2.53
N ALA A 11 -0.39 4.23 2.83
CA ALA A 11 -0.48 5.65 2.52
C ALA A 11 -0.50 5.91 1.00
N ALA A 12 0.30 5.18 0.21
CA ALA A 12 0.39 5.40 -1.23
C ALA A 12 -0.95 5.24 -1.98
N PRO A 13 -1.68 4.11 -1.85
CA PRO A 13 -2.98 3.96 -2.51
C PRO A 13 -4.06 4.85 -1.90
N LEU A 14 -4.01 5.14 -0.59
CA LEU A 14 -4.97 6.04 0.06
C LEU A 14 -4.83 7.49 -0.45
N LEU A 15 -3.61 8.02 -0.51
CA LEU A 15 -3.36 9.35 -1.05
C LEU A 15 -3.75 9.42 -2.52
N THR A 16 -3.40 8.37 -3.29
CA THR A 16 -3.76 8.28 -4.70
C THR A 16 -5.28 8.31 -4.90
N SER A 17 -6.02 7.52 -4.13
CA SER A 17 -7.50 7.52 -4.11
C SER A 17 -8.05 8.92 -3.82
N PHE A 18 -7.53 9.61 -2.80
CA PHE A 18 -7.96 10.96 -2.45
C PHE A 18 -7.76 11.96 -3.61
N PHE A 19 -6.57 11.98 -4.21
CA PHE A 19 -6.27 12.86 -5.33
C PHE A 19 -7.10 12.51 -6.58
N LEU A 20 -7.34 11.23 -6.85
CA LEU A 20 -8.19 10.79 -7.95
C LEU A 20 -9.66 11.16 -7.74
N GLY A 21 -10.16 11.14 -6.50
CA GLY A 21 -11.51 11.60 -6.18
C GLY A 21 -11.72 13.09 -6.52
N ILE A 22 -10.71 13.93 -6.29
CA ILE A 22 -10.77 15.37 -6.56
C ILE A 22 -10.53 15.69 -8.04
N PHE A 23 -9.50 15.09 -8.64
CA PHE A 23 -9.00 15.48 -9.98
C PHE A 23 -9.37 14.51 -11.11
N GLY A 24 -9.79 13.28 -10.78
CA GLY A 24 -9.98 12.19 -11.74
C GLY A 24 -11.03 12.49 -12.81
N ARG A 25 -12.08 13.26 -12.48
CA ARG A 25 -13.11 13.65 -13.45
C ARG A 25 -12.60 14.59 -14.55
N LYS A 26 -11.56 15.39 -14.28
CA LYS A 26 -11.04 16.38 -15.24
C LYS A 26 -9.98 15.81 -16.18
N LYS A 27 -9.21 14.82 -15.73
CA LYS A 27 -8.09 14.23 -16.50
C LYS A 27 -8.09 12.71 -16.39
N GLN A 28 -9.01 12.06 -17.10
CA GLN A 28 -9.14 10.60 -17.11
C GLN A 28 -7.84 9.88 -17.53
N ALA A 29 -7.06 10.49 -18.43
CA ALA A 29 -5.77 9.96 -18.87
C ALA A 29 -4.73 9.81 -17.73
N LEU A 30 -4.86 10.57 -16.63
CA LEU A 30 -3.95 10.49 -15.48
C LEU A 30 -4.36 9.40 -14.47
N ILE A 31 -5.56 8.84 -14.57
CA ILE A 31 -6.06 7.86 -13.59
C ILE A 31 -5.23 6.57 -13.64
N ALA A 32 -5.12 5.95 -14.80
CA ALA A 32 -4.40 4.70 -14.98
C ALA A 32 -2.93 4.76 -14.50
N PRO A 33 -2.10 5.74 -14.92
CA PRO A 33 -0.70 5.79 -14.48
C PRO A 33 -0.56 6.06 -12.98
N LEU A 34 -1.44 6.86 -12.37
CA LEU A 34 -1.41 7.12 -10.93
C LEU A 34 -1.78 5.89 -10.10
N VAL A 35 -2.85 5.17 -10.48
CA VAL A 35 -3.27 3.93 -9.81
C VAL A 35 -2.16 2.89 -9.92
N LEU A 36 -1.68 2.61 -11.14
CA LEU A 36 -0.62 1.63 -11.36
C LEU A 36 0.67 2.01 -10.62
N GLY A 37 1.07 3.29 -10.66
CA GLY A 37 2.27 3.78 -9.98
C GLY A 37 2.20 3.57 -8.47
N SER A 38 1.06 3.88 -7.85
CA SER A 38 0.88 3.69 -6.40
C SER A 38 0.84 2.22 -5.98
N LEU A 39 0.20 1.36 -6.77
CA LEU A 39 0.17 -0.09 -6.52
C LEU A 39 1.54 -0.74 -6.75
N ALA A 40 2.30 -0.26 -7.75
CA ALA A 40 3.66 -0.75 -8.02
C ALA A 40 4.59 -0.41 -6.86
N LEU A 41 4.51 0.84 -6.37
CA LEU A 41 5.24 1.28 -5.19
C LEU A 41 4.85 0.45 -3.96
N SER A 42 3.55 0.22 -3.73
CA SER A 42 3.07 -0.58 -2.59
C SER A 42 3.55 -2.03 -2.66
N SER A 43 3.59 -2.61 -3.86
CA SER A 43 4.11 -3.96 -4.11
C SER A 43 5.61 -4.04 -3.80
N ALA A 44 6.39 -3.07 -4.29
CA ALA A 44 7.83 -3.01 -4.05
C ALA A 44 8.16 -2.86 -2.55
N ILE A 45 7.45 -1.98 -1.84
CA ILE A 45 7.65 -1.81 -0.39
C ILE A 45 7.21 -3.07 0.38
N SER A 46 6.15 -3.76 -0.05
CA SER A 46 5.70 -5.01 0.59
C SER A 46 6.76 -6.11 0.51
N VAL A 47 7.51 -6.22 -0.59
CA VAL A 47 8.65 -7.16 -0.68
C VAL A 47 9.73 -6.82 0.36
N VAL A 48 10.08 -5.53 0.49
CA VAL A 48 11.10 -5.08 1.46
C VAL A 48 10.65 -5.35 2.89
N VAL A 49 9.38 -5.07 3.20
CA VAL A 49 8.80 -5.30 4.53
C VAL A 49 8.76 -6.78 4.86
N LEU A 50 8.33 -7.64 3.92
CA LEU A 50 8.34 -9.09 4.12
C LEU A 50 9.77 -9.62 4.37
N ASN A 51 10.76 -9.18 3.60
CA ASN A 51 12.13 -9.62 3.84
C ASN A 51 12.62 -9.21 5.25
N ARG A 52 12.27 -7.98 5.68
CA ARG A 52 12.59 -7.54 7.04
C ARG A 52 11.89 -8.33 8.13
N THR A 53 10.62 -8.68 7.97
CA THR A 53 9.90 -9.44 9.00
C THR A 53 10.42 -10.87 9.12
N LEU A 54 10.94 -11.45 8.03
CA LEU A 54 11.60 -12.75 8.04
C LEU A 54 12.99 -12.71 8.71
N GLU A 55 13.76 -11.64 8.54
CA GLU A 55 15.11 -11.50 9.11
C GLU A 55 15.12 -11.04 10.57
N ILE A 56 14.28 -10.06 10.92
CA ILE A 56 14.36 -9.32 12.20
C ILE A 56 13.18 -9.67 13.13
N GLY A 57 12.09 -10.20 12.58
CA GLY A 57 10.84 -10.48 13.29
C GLY A 57 9.77 -9.40 13.10
N PRO A 58 8.65 -9.47 13.86
CA PRO A 58 7.50 -8.59 13.67
C PRO A 58 7.83 -7.10 13.83
N LEU A 59 7.24 -6.26 12.98
CA LEU A 59 7.38 -4.81 13.01
C LEU A 59 6.13 -4.19 13.65
N SER A 60 6.30 -3.44 14.73
CA SER A 60 5.22 -2.68 15.37
C SER A 60 5.39 -1.19 15.11
N TYR A 61 4.29 -0.50 14.85
CA TYR A 61 4.21 0.95 14.83
C TYR A 61 2.94 1.46 15.51
N THR A 62 3.12 2.32 16.50
CA THR A 62 2.01 3.01 17.17
C THR A 62 1.65 4.30 16.43
N VAL A 63 0.41 4.38 15.97
CA VAL A 63 -0.10 5.52 15.21
C VAL A 63 -0.49 6.65 16.18
N GLY A 64 -0.03 7.87 15.89
CA GLY A 64 -0.47 9.07 16.60
C GLY A 64 -0.08 9.14 18.08
N ALA A 65 1.01 8.44 18.47
CA ALA A 65 1.43 8.31 19.87
C ALA A 65 0.33 7.78 20.82
N TRP A 66 -0.68 7.11 20.27
CA TRP A 66 -1.73 6.49 21.05
C TRP A 66 -1.24 5.12 21.51
N LEU A 67 -0.72 5.08 22.75
CA LEU A 67 -0.18 3.84 23.32
C LEU A 67 -1.28 2.81 23.60
N PRO A 68 -0.98 1.50 23.46
CA PRO A 68 -1.88 0.41 23.86
C PRO A 68 -2.25 0.50 25.36
N PRO A 69 -3.42 -0.04 25.81
CA PRO A 69 -4.21 -1.12 25.20
C PRO A 69 -5.36 -0.70 24.28
N TRP A 70 -5.78 0.57 24.30
CA TRP A 70 -6.86 1.07 23.41
C TRP A 70 -6.33 1.87 22.21
N GLY A 71 -5.01 1.89 22.01
CA GLY A 71 -4.34 2.60 20.92
C GLY A 71 -4.37 1.86 19.58
N ILE A 72 -3.97 2.57 18.51
CA ILE A 72 -3.85 2.00 17.16
C ILE A 72 -2.41 1.57 16.94
N GLU A 73 -2.18 0.27 16.95
CA GLU A 73 -0.89 -0.34 16.65
C GLU A 73 -0.96 -1.11 15.33
N LEU A 74 -0.06 -0.78 14.41
CA LEU A 74 0.15 -1.50 13.17
C LEU A 74 1.24 -2.55 13.40
N LEU A 75 0.82 -3.78 13.69
CA LEU A 75 1.71 -4.92 13.82
C LEU A 75 1.78 -5.69 12.49
N VAL A 76 2.98 -5.84 11.96
CA VAL A 76 3.26 -6.60 10.74
C VAL A 76 4.18 -7.75 11.09
N ASP A 77 3.61 -8.94 11.20
CA ASP A 77 4.32 -10.20 11.34
C ASP A 77 4.62 -10.82 9.95
N PRO A 78 5.39 -11.93 9.85
CA PRO A 78 5.67 -12.56 8.57
C PRO A 78 4.42 -12.94 7.77
N LEU A 79 3.35 -13.38 8.46
CA LEU A 79 2.07 -13.71 7.82
C LEU A 79 1.41 -12.45 7.24
N SER A 80 1.29 -11.37 8.01
CA SER A 80 0.73 -10.10 7.53
C SER A 80 1.59 -9.51 6.40
N GLY A 81 2.92 -9.61 6.50
CA GLY A 81 3.83 -9.18 5.44
C GLY A 81 3.59 -9.90 4.12
N LEU A 82 3.37 -11.23 4.17
CA LEU A 82 3.03 -12.03 2.99
C LEU A 82 1.67 -11.63 2.43
N MET A 83 0.67 -11.42 3.29
CA MET A 83 -0.66 -10.97 2.87
C MET A 83 -0.63 -9.59 2.21
N LEU A 84 0.16 -8.65 2.74
CA LEU A 84 0.34 -7.33 2.13
C LEU A 84 0.93 -7.44 0.72
N LEU A 85 1.95 -8.28 0.54
CA LEU A 85 2.54 -8.53 -0.77
C LEU A 85 1.53 -9.15 -1.74
N LEU A 86 0.79 -10.17 -1.29
CA LEU A 86 -0.22 -10.84 -2.10
C LEU A 86 -1.29 -9.85 -2.57
N ILE A 87 -1.85 -9.06 -1.66
CA ILE A 87 -2.89 -8.08 -1.96
C ILE A 87 -2.36 -7.03 -2.93
N ALA A 88 -1.15 -6.50 -2.71
CA ALA A 88 -0.56 -5.47 -3.58
C ALA A 88 -0.34 -5.97 -5.01
N VAL A 89 0.19 -7.19 -5.17
CA VAL A 89 0.44 -7.80 -6.48
C VAL A 89 -0.87 -8.11 -7.21
N VAL A 90 -1.84 -8.72 -6.51
CA VAL A 90 -3.15 -9.03 -7.10
C VAL A 90 -3.87 -7.74 -7.52
N ALA A 91 -3.84 -6.71 -6.68
CA ALA A 91 -4.44 -5.41 -7.02
C ALA A 91 -3.76 -4.76 -8.22
N LEU A 92 -2.43 -4.85 -8.34
CA LEU A 92 -1.68 -4.33 -9.47
C LEU A 92 -2.05 -5.05 -10.77
N VAL A 93 -2.08 -6.39 -10.77
CA VAL A 93 -2.45 -7.20 -11.93
C VAL A 93 -3.89 -6.94 -12.34
N ALA A 94 -4.83 -6.91 -11.37
CA ALA A 94 -6.23 -6.62 -11.62
C ALA A 94 -6.43 -5.22 -12.21
N SER A 95 -5.74 -4.21 -11.66
CA SER A 95 -5.82 -2.83 -12.15
C SER A 95 -5.24 -2.69 -13.56
N PHE A 96 -4.14 -3.39 -13.86
CA PHE A 96 -3.56 -3.43 -15.20
C PHE A 96 -4.51 -4.09 -16.20
N ALA A 97 -5.10 -5.24 -15.83
CA ALA A 97 -6.07 -5.94 -16.66
C ALA A 97 -7.36 -5.13 -16.90
N ALA A 98 -7.72 -4.22 -16.00
CA ALA A 98 -8.91 -3.37 -16.11
C ALA A 98 -8.76 -2.20 -17.11
N ILE A 99 -7.54 -1.79 -17.48
CA ILE A 99 -7.29 -0.60 -18.32
C ILE A 99 -8.09 -0.61 -19.64
N PRO A 100 -8.11 -1.72 -20.43
CA PRO A 100 -8.84 -1.74 -21.70
C PRO A 100 -10.36 -1.60 -21.55
N TRP A 101 -10.91 -1.92 -20.37
CA TRP A 101 -12.34 -1.86 -20.11
C TRP A 101 -12.80 -0.46 -19.71
N VAL A 102 -11.90 0.34 -19.15
CA VAL A 102 -12.18 1.71 -18.70
C VAL A 102 -12.06 2.73 -19.84
N GLN A 103 -11.31 2.42 -20.90
CA GLN A 103 -11.09 3.32 -22.05
C GLN A 103 -12.14 3.18 -23.17
N LYS A 104 -13.25 2.46 -22.92
CA LYS A 104 -14.42 2.40 -23.82
C LYS A 104 -15.40 3.52 -23.51
#